data_AF-A0A2N5W5W8-F1
#
_entry.id   AF-A0A2N5W5W8-F1
#
_cell.length_a   1.000
_cell.length_b   1.000
_cell.length_c   1.000
_cell.angle_alpha   90.00
_cell.angle_beta   90.00
_cell.angle_gamma   90.00
#
_symmetry.space_group_name_H-M   'P 1'
#
loop_
_entity.id
_entity.type
_entity.pdbx_description
1 polymer ?
#
loop_
_entity_poly.entity_id
_entity_poly.type
_entity_poly.pdbx_seq_one_letter_code
_entity_poly.pdbx_strand_id
1 'polypeptide(L)'
;MSLFKGSEGLPELSLVQTARPQARVILSSPTGAPIFGIIDFRSITLTDTQVEVVMHGLDVSLPHVGHPYHIHAHAVGVDGNCEAAGGHLTPTGIPDSVPCNPSVPRACQEGDLSGKHGLLAGDQRTVHLTYTDTTLQFYSPEAGIIGRGLVIHDGKGGRIACGNITRTT
;
A
#
# COMPACT_ATOMS: atom_id res chain seq x y z
N MET A 1 -1.25 -17.26 -65.62
CA MET A 1 -2.39 -17.57 -64.74
C MET A 1 -1.85 -18.41 -63.60
N SER A 2 -2.03 -18.20 -62.31
CA SER A 2 -2.41 -17.05 -61.47
C SER A 2 -1.92 -17.43 -60.07
N LEU A 3 -1.35 -16.47 -59.34
CA LEU A 3 -0.95 -16.59 -57.93
C LEU A 3 -2.19 -16.53 -57.04
N PHE A 4 -2.40 -17.46 -56.09
CA PHE A 4 -3.07 -17.25 -54.78
C PHE A 4 -2.68 -18.43 -53.87
N LYS A 5 -1.86 -18.29 -52.80
CA LYS A 5 -2.04 -17.61 -51.50
C LYS A 5 -2.94 -18.42 -50.54
N GLY A 6 -2.29 -19.05 -49.56
CA GLY A 6 -2.90 -19.65 -48.38
C GLY A 6 -1.89 -19.61 -47.24
N SER A 7 -1.78 -18.46 -46.58
CA SER A 7 -1.05 -18.32 -45.32
C SER A 7 -1.96 -18.87 -44.23
N GLU A 8 -1.62 -20.03 -43.69
CA GLU A 8 -2.25 -20.57 -42.49
C GLU A 8 -2.01 -19.57 -41.37
N GLY A 9 -3.08 -18.92 -40.90
CA GLY A 9 -3.02 -18.00 -39.79
C GLY A 9 -2.62 -18.76 -38.53
N LEU A 10 -1.52 -18.33 -37.92
CA LEU A 10 -1.23 -18.67 -36.52
C LEU A 10 -2.45 -18.28 -35.68
N PRO A 11 -2.89 -19.12 -34.73
CA PRO A 11 -3.96 -18.73 -33.85
C PRO A 11 -3.49 -17.50 -33.08
N GLU A 12 -4.22 -16.38 -33.24
CA GLU A 12 -4.12 -15.26 -32.31
C GLU A 12 -4.37 -15.85 -30.93
N LEU A 13 -3.29 -16.01 -30.16
CA LEU A 13 -3.34 -16.01 -28.72
C LEU A 13 -4.11 -14.76 -28.34
N SER A 14 -5.41 -14.94 -28.09
CA SER A 14 -6.21 -14.02 -27.31
C SER A 14 -5.35 -13.64 -26.12
N LEU A 15 -4.83 -12.41 -26.16
CA LEU A 15 -4.26 -11.73 -25.01
C LEU A 15 -5.41 -11.70 -24.01
N VAL A 16 -5.50 -12.74 -23.18
CA VAL A 16 -6.16 -12.64 -21.88
C VAL A 16 -5.49 -11.43 -21.27
N GLN A 17 -6.21 -10.30 -21.27
CA GLN A 17 -5.79 -9.11 -20.58
C GLN A 17 -5.73 -9.55 -19.12
N THR A 18 -4.55 -9.98 -18.69
CA THR A 18 -4.33 -10.42 -17.31
C THR A 18 -4.78 -9.25 -16.46
N ALA A 19 -5.86 -9.46 -15.71
CA ALA A 19 -6.43 -8.42 -14.88
C ALA A 19 -5.28 -7.82 -14.05
N ARG A 20 -5.11 -6.50 -14.13
CA ARG A 20 -4.00 -5.84 -13.43
C ARG A 20 -4.14 -6.15 -11.93
N PRO A 21 -3.03 -6.46 -11.23
CA PRO A 21 -3.08 -6.77 -9.81
C PRO A 21 -3.78 -5.68 -9.00
N GLN A 22 -4.63 -6.11 -8.08
CA GLN A 22 -5.31 -5.24 -7.12
C GLN A 22 -5.22 -5.86 -5.72
N ALA A 23 -5.17 -5.00 -4.72
CA ALA A 23 -5.14 -5.38 -3.32
C ALA A 23 -5.84 -4.33 -2.47
N ARG A 24 -6.31 -4.74 -1.30
CA ARG A 24 -7.00 -3.90 -0.33
C ARG A 24 -6.54 -4.23 1.08
N VAL A 25 -6.48 -3.20 1.92
CA VAL A 25 -6.47 -3.35 3.37
C VAL A 25 -7.70 -2.67 3.96
N ILE A 26 -8.33 -3.33 4.92
CA ILE A 26 -9.34 -2.74 5.80
C ILE A 26 -8.65 -2.49 7.13
N LEU A 27 -8.66 -1.24 7.58
CA LEU A 27 -7.95 -0.76 8.76
C LEU A 27 -8.93 -0.58 9.90
N SER A 28 -8.55 -1.02 11.09
CA SER A 28 -9.33 -0.82 12.31
C SER A 28 -8.42 -0.58 13.51
N SER A 29 -8.91 0.16 14.50
CA SER A 29 -8.16 0.43 15.72
C SER A 29 -8.03 -0.81 16.60
N PRO A 30 -6.81 -1.16 17.09
CA PRO A 30 -6.63 -2.29 17.99
C PRO A 30 -7.24 -2.05 19.38
N THR A 31 -7.53 -0.79 19.74
CA THR A 31 -8.11 -0.42 21.04
C THR A 31 -9.62 -0.23 21.00
N GLY A 32 -10.24 -0.41 19.82
CA GLY A 32 -11.66 -0.12 19.61
C GLY A 32 -12.00 1.37 19.49
N ALA A 33 -10.99 2.26 19.42
CA ALA A 33 -11.22 3.65 19.05
C ALA A 33 -11.91 3.74 17.66
N PRO A 34 -12.71 4.77 17.37
CA PRO A 34 -13.46 4.91 16.13
C PRO A 34 -12.56 5.35 14.95
N ILE A 35 -11.40 4.69 14.79
CA ILE A 35 -10.43 4.90 13.73
C ILE A 35 -10.48 3.69 12.82
N PHE A 36 -10.89 3.91 11.58
CA PHE A 36 -11.06 2.84 10.60
C PHE A 36 -10.99 3.40 9.19
N GLY A 37 -10.78 2.52 8.21
CA GLY A 37 -10.74 2.93 6.82
C GLY A 37 -10.37 1.81 5.87
N ILE A 38 -10.17 2.18 4.61
CA ILE A 38 -9.80 1.29 3.52
C ILE A 38 -8.67 1.95 2.74
N ILE A 39 -7.67 1.16 2.38
CA ILE A 39 -6.66 1.56 1.40
C ILE A 39 -6.67 0.54 0.26
N ASP A 40 -6.87 1.03 -0.95
CA ASP A 40 -6.87 0.24 -2.19
C ASP A 40 -5.59 0.47 -2.98
N PHE A 41 -5.04 -0.62 -3.51
CA PHE A 41 -3.86 -0.64 -4.37
C PHE A 41 -4.25 -1.21 -5.72
N ARG A 42 -4.02 -0.45 -6.79
CA ARG A 42 -4.31 -0.89 -8.15
C ARG A 42 -3.12 -0.64 -9.06
N SER A 43 -2.57 -1.71 -9.62
CA SER A 43 -1.59 -1.59 -10.69
C SER A 43 -2.24 -0.88 -11.89
N ILE A 44 -1.64 0.22 -12.33
CA ILE A 44 -2.07 0.97 -13.52
C ILE A 44 -1.08 0.79 -14.68
N THR A 45 0.20 0.59 -14.37
CA THR A 45 1.25 0.18 -15.32
C THR A 45 2.05 -0.98 -14.73
N LEU A 46 3.16 -1.38 -15.38
CA LEU A 46 4.05 -2.41 -14.83
C LEU A 46 4.79 -1.95 -13.57
N THR A 47 4.99 -0.64 -13.41
CA THR A 47 5.76 -0.05 -12.31
C THR A 47 4.92 0.83 -11.40
N ASP A 48 3.76 1.28 -11.87
CA ASP A 48 2.98 2.30 -11.20
C ASP A 48 1.75 1.67 -10.54
N THR A 49 1.61 1.94 -9.25
CA THR A 49 0.49 1.53 -8.42
C THR A 49 -0.27 2.76 -7.98
N GLN A 50 -1.53 2.88 -8.38
CA GLN A 50 -2.43 3.85 -7.80
C GLN A 50 -2.81 3.39 -6.39
N VAL A 51 -2.72 4.30 -5.43
CA VAL A 51 -3.13 4.07 -4.04
C VAL A 51 -4.25 5.05 -3.72
N GLU A 52 -5.39 4.53 -3.29
CA GLU A 52 -6.52 5.32 -2.80
C GLU A 52 -6.69 5.07 -1.31
N VAL A 53 -6.72 6.14 -0.51
CA VAL A 53 -6.81 6.09 0.94
C VAL A 53 -8.12 6.74 1.36
N VAL A 54 -8.93 6.01 2.13
CA VAL A 54 -10.12 6.55 2.81
C VAL A 54 -10.02 6.17 4.29
N MET A 55 -9.80 7.16 5.16
CA MET A 55 -9.69 6.97 6.61
C MET A 55 -10.68 7.85 7.35
N HIS A 56 -11.16 7.36 8.49
CA HIS A 56 -12.06 8.07 9.39
C HIS A 56 -11.51 8.12 10.80
N GLY A 57 -11.81 9.21 11.51
CA GLY A 57 -11.56 9.33 12.95
C GLY A 57 -10.11 9.64 13.34
N LEU A 58 -9.23 10.01 12.40
CA LEU A 58 -7.86 10.39 12.75
C LEU A 58 -7.81 11.65 13.64
N ASP A 59 -8.79 12.53 13.51
CA ASP A 59 -9.00 13.71 14.35
C ASP A 59 -9.20 13.42 15.84
N VAL A 60 -9.56 12.19 16.22
CA VAL A 60 -9.68 11.80 17.64
C VAL A 60 -8.36 11.32 18.26
N SER A 61 -7.31 11.14 17.45
CA SER A 61 -6.00 10.65 17.88
C SER A 61 -4.95 11.75 17.81
N LEU A 62 -4.72 12.48 18.91
CA LEU A 62 -3.82 13.65 18.94
C LEU A 62 -4.19 14.67 17.84
N PRO A 63 -5.34 15.36 17.98
CA PRO A 63 -5.86 16.28 16.96
C PRO A 63 -4.80 17.28 16.48
N HIS A 64 -4.82 17.57 15.19
CA HIS A 64 -3.91 18.50 14.49
C HIS A 64 -2.46 18.02 14.29
N VAL A 65 -2.21 16.71 14.38
CA VAL A 65 -0.93 16.11 13.99
C VAL A 65 -1.13 15.23 12.76
N GLY A 66 -0.16 15.24 11.84
CA GLY A 66 -0.17 14.32 10.71
C GLY A 66 0.15 12.89 11.15
N HIS A 67 -0.53 11.91 10.58
CA HIS A 67 -0.39 10.49 10.93
C HIS A 67 0.49 9.77 9.91
N PRO A 68 1.65 9.23 10.34
CA PRO A 68 2.45 8.35 9.52
C PRO A 68 1.70 7.04 9.22
N TYR A 69 1.99 6.44 8.09
CA TYR A 69 1.47 5.14 7.71
C TYR A 69 2.43 4.41 6.80
N HIS A 70 2.60 3.12 7.08
CA HIS A 70 3.62 2.30 6.46
C HIS A 70 3.10 0.91 6.17
N ILE A 71 3.67 0.27 5.15
CA ILE A 71 3.57 -1.17 4.97
C ILE A 71 4.69 -1.81 5.78
N HIS A 72 4.35 -2.82 6.58
CA HIS A 72 5.25 -3.47 7.50
C HIS A 72 5.78 -4.80 6.97
N ALA A 73 6.85 -5.32 7.58
CA ALA A 73 7.52 -6.53 7.14
C ALA A 73 6.65 -7.79 7.28
N HIS A 74 5.73 -7.83 8.25
CA HIS A 74 4.89 -9.01 8.52
C HIS A 74 3.40 -8.66 8.50
N ALA A 75 2.56 -9.70 8.47
CA ALA A 75 1.13 -9.56 8.68
C ALA A 75 0.82 -9.05 10.10
N VAL A 76 -0.28 -8.30 10.23
CA VAL A 76 -0.95 -8.06 11.51
C VAL A 76 -1.38 -9.40 12.10
N GLY A 77 -1.31 -9.50 13.43
CA GLY A 77 -1.72 -10.69 14.18
C GLY A 77 -3.20 -11.01 13.96
N VAL A 78 -3.55 -12.29 14.08
CA VAL A 78 -4.94 -12.77 13.93
C VAL A 78 -5.90 -12.19 14.97
N ASP A 79 -5.35 -11.67 16.08
CA ASP A 79 -6.02 -10.97 17.16
C ASP A 79 -6.19 -9.47 16.91
N GLY A 80 -5.72 -8.96 15.76
CA GLY A 80 -5.71 -7.54 15.43
C GLY A 80 -4.56 -6.77 16.08
N ASN A 81 -3.57 -7.44 16.68
CA ASN A 81 -2.41 -6.78 17.27
C ASN A 81 -1.47 -6.24 16.19
N CYS A 82 -1.42 -4.90 16.09
CA CYS A 82 -0.57 -4.20 15.12
C CYS A 82 0.94 -4.42 15.34
N GLU A 83 1.38 -4.78 16.55
CA GLU A 83 2.80 -5.03 16.84
C GLU A 83 3.35 -6.25 16.10
N ALA A 84 2.51 -7.26 15.84
CA ALA A 84 2.90 -8.46 15.11
C ALA A 84 3.38 -8.17 13.68
N ALA A 85 3.00 -7.02 13.11
CA ALA A 85 3.47 -6.59 11.80
C ALA A 85 4.99 -6.29 11.77
N GLY A 86 5.62 -6.08 12.92
CA GLY A 86 7.07 -5.84 13.03
C GLY A 86 7.48 -4.45 12.55
N GLY A 87 8.70 -4.33 12.02
CA GLY A 87 9.23 -3.08 11.44
C GLY A 87 8.68 -2.79 10.04
N HIS A 88 9.14 -1.71 9.41
CA HIS A 88 8.73 -1.33 8.06
C HIS A 88 9.19 -2.35 7.01
N LEU A 89 8.47 -2.43 5.90
CA LEU A 89 8.91 -3.18 4.72
C LEU A 89 10.11 -2.46 4.08
N THR A 90 11.30 -3.04 4.25
CA THR A 90 12.52 -2.54 3.63
C THR A 90 13.43 -3.69 3.16
N PRO A 91 13.16 -4.31 2.00
CA PRO A 91 14.06 -5.30 1.40
C PRO A 91 15.49 -4.77 1.20
N THR A 92 15.65 -3.46 1.01
CA THR A 92 16.96 -2.80 0.84
C THR A 92 17.68 -2.50 2.17
N GLY A 93 17.05 -2.78 3.31
CA GLY A 93 17.66 -2.61 4.64
C GLY A 93 17.85 -1.15 5.07
N ILE A 94 17.08 -0.22 4.50
CA ILE A 94 17.12 1.19 4.88
C ILE A 94 16.54 1.32 6.31
N PRO A 95 17.29 1.86 7.28
CA PRO A 95 16.81 1.95 8.65
C PRO A 95 15.85 3.14 8.85
N ASP A 96 14.96 3.05 9.85
CA ASP A 96 13.98 4.09 10.19
C ASP A 96 14.60 5.46 10.50
N SER A 97 15.90 5.48 10.88
CA SER A 97 16.64 6.72 11.13
C SER A 97 16.96 7.53 9.87
N VAL A 98 16.83 6.94 8.68
CA VAL A 98 17.07 7.62 7.40
C VAL A 98 15.75 8.19 6.91
N PRO A 99 15.58 9.53 6.92
CA PRO A 99 14.34 10.14 6.45
C PRO A 99 14.18 9.93 4.94
N CYS A 100 12.97 9.61 4.51
CA CYS A 100 12.65 9.53 3.09
C CYS A 100 12.73 10.91 2.41
N ASN A 101 13.37 10.94 1.24
CA ASN A 101 13.30 12.08 0.33
C ASN A 101 12.27 11.76 -0.79
N PRO A 102 11.10 12.40 -0.82
CA PRO A 102 10.07 12.12 -1.82
C PRO A 102 10.51 12.48 -3.26
N SER A 103 11.58 13.27 -3.43
CA SER A 103 12.17 13.52 -4.76
C SER A 103 12.94 12.31 -5.30
N VAL A 104 13.30 11.35 -4.44
CA VAL A 104 13.99 10.11 -4.81
C VAL A 104 13.30 8.91 -4.11
N PRO A 105 12.04 8.58 -4.45
CA PRO A 105 11.25 7.57 -3.72
C PRO A 105 11.91 6.19 -3.61
N ARG A 106 12.72 5.81 -4.60
CA ARG A 106 13.46 4.54 -4.63
C ARG A 106 14.58 4.45 -3.59
N ALA A 107 14.96 5.57 -2.97
CA ALA A 107 15.93 5.62 -1.87
C ALA A 107 15.25 5.62 -0.49
N CYS A 108 13.92 5.52 -0.45
CA CYS A 108 13.15 5.36 0.78
C CYS A 108 12.89 3.87 1.03
N GLN A 109 12.51 3.52 2.27
CA GLN A 109 11.96 2.20 2.55
C GLN A 109 10.74 1.98 1.64
N GLU A 110 10.63 0.79 1.05
CA GLU A 110 9.55 0.46 0.11
C GLU A 110 8.18 0.63 0.77
N GLY A 111 8.08 0.30 2.06
CA GLY A 111 6.88 0.48 2.87
C GLY A 111 6.60 1.89 3.37
N ASP A 112 7.51 2.86 3.22
CA ASP A 112 7.34 4.22 3.74
C ASP A 112 6.45 5.09 2.84
N LEU A 113 5.13 4.85 2.93
CA LEU A 113 4.14 5.59 2.14
C LEU A 113 4.06 7.06 2.56
N SER A 114 4.16 7.34 3.86
CA SER A 114 4.13 8.70 4.41
C SER A 114 5.29 9.56 3.98
N GLY A 115 6.51 9.04 4.03
CA GLY A 115 7.69 9.76 3.59
C GLY A 115 7.64 10.08 2.09
N LYS A 116 7.07 9.17 1.29
CA LYS A 116 6.93 9.34 -0.17
C LYS A 116 5.78 10.28 -0.56
N HIS A 117 4.63 10.20 0.11
CA HIS A 117 3.37 10.80 -0.36
C HIS A 117 2.71 11.76 0.64
N GLY A 118 3.34 11.99 1.78
CA GLY A 118 2.84 12.86 2.85
C GLY A 118 2.04 12.11 3.92
N LEU A 119 1.92 12.74 5.08
CA LEU A 119 1.17 12.24 6.24
C LEU A 119 -0.35 12.32 6.00
N LEU A 120 -1.12 11.44 6.66
CA LEU A 120 -2.59 11.59 6.69
C LEU A 120 -2.98 12.72 7.65
N ALA A 121 -3.93 13.56 7.25
CA ALA A 121 -4.34 14.71 8.04
C ALA A 121 -5.10 14.30 9.31
N GLY A 122 -4.64 14.74 10.48
CA GLY A 122 -5.31 14.51 11.78
C GLY A 122 -6.20 15.67 12.23
N ASP A 123 -6.57 16.59 11.35
CA ASP A 123 -7.52 17.67 11.59
C ASP A 123 -8.85 17.48 10.84
N GLN A 124 -9.01 16.35 10.16
CA GLN A 124 -10.18 16.00 9.36
C GLN A 124 -10.85 14.74 9.90
N ARG A 125 -12.18 14.76 10.00
CA ARG A 125 -12.98 13.59 10.37
C ARG A 125 -12.85 12.45 9.37
N THR A 126 -12.71 12.80 8.09
CA THR A 126 -12.51 11.87 6.98
C THR A 126 -11.35 12.38 6.13
N VAL A 127 -10.35 11.52 5.93
CA VAL A 127 -9.25 11.74 4.98
C VAL A 127 -9.53 10.92 3.74
N HIS A 128 -9.56 11.57 2.58
CA HIS A 128 -9.66 10.92 1.27
C HIS A 128 -8.59 11.49 0.34
N LEU A 129 -7.70 10.63 -0.15
CA LEU A 129 -6.65 11.02 -1.08
C LEU A 129 -6.30 9.89 -2.05
N THR A 130 -5.65 10.26 -3.15
CA THR A 130 -5.17 9.31 -4.17
C THR A 130 -3.83 9.79 -4.70
N TYR A 131 -2.89 8.86 -4.87
CA TYR A 131 -1.59 9.12 -5.47
C TYR A 131 -1.08 7.90 -6.24
N THR A 132 0.04 8.06 -6.93
CA THR A 132 0.74 6.99 -7.64
C THR A 132 2.07 6.70 -6.97
N ASP A 133 2.28 5.46 -6.56
CA ASP A 133 3.56 4.95 -6.06
C ASP A 133 4.25 4.09 -7.13
N THR A 134 5.52 4.38 -7.39
CA THR A 134 6.34 3.73 -8.43
C THR A 134 7.35 2.72 -7.89
N THR A 135 7.25 2.40 -6.60
CA THR A 135 8.18 1.54 -5.84
C THR A 135 7.52 0.27 -5.32
N LEU A 136 6.19 0.27 -5.17
CA LEU A 136 5.45 -0.89 -4.68
C LEU A 136 5.46 -2.06 -5.67
N GLN A 137 5.60 -3.26 -5.12
CA GLN A 137 5.49 -4.52 -5.86
C GLN A 137 4.37 -5.36 -5.25
N PHE A 138 3.49 -5.92 -6.08
CA PHE A 138 2.43 -6.80 -5.58
C PHE A 138 2.95 -8.19 -5.19
N TYR A 139 3.81 -8.75 -6.04
CA TYR A 139 4.30 -10.12 -5.92
C TYR A 139 5.83 -10.13 -5.92
N SER A 140 6.40 -10.31 -4.73
CA SER A 140 7.82 -10.58 -4.54
C SER A 140 7.99 -11.24 -3.16
N PRO A 141 8.81 -12.29 -3.01
CA PRO A 141 9.06 -12.91 -1.71
C PRO A 141 9.56 -11.91 -0.66
N GLU A 142 10.40 -10.96 -1.10
CA GLU A 142 11.08 -10.02 -0.20
C GLU A 142 10.38 -8.66 -0.15
N ALA A 143 9.84 -8.19 -1.28
CA ALA A 143 9.31 -6.83 -1.45
C ALA A 143 7.79 -6.76 -1.68
N GLY A 144 7.12 -7.90 -1.87
CA GLY A 144 5.71 -7.94 -2.26
C GLY A 144 4.78 -7.47 -1.13
N ILE A 145 3.83 -6.60 -1.43
CA ILE A 145 2.93 -6.04 -0.39
C ILE A 145 1.80 -6.98 0.03
N ILE A 146 1.43 -7.96 -0.81
CA ILE A 146 0.35 -8.89 -0.49
C ILE A 146 0.76 -9.78 0.69
N GLY A 147 -0.14 -9.90 1.68
CA GLY A 147 0.09 -10.68 2.89
C GLY A 147 0.82 -9.92 4.01
N ARG A 148 1.13 -8.64 3.80
CA ARG A 148 1.76 -7.78 4.82
C ARG A 148 0.74 -6.89 5.51
N GLY A 149 1.10 -6.42 6.70
CA GLY A 149 0.32 -5.44 7.45
C GLY A 149 0.55 -4.03 6.93
N LEU A 150 -0.51 -3.21 6.92
CA LEU A 150 -0.40 -1.75 6.87
C LEU A 150 -0.78 -1.20 8.23
N VAL A 151 0.01 -0.25 8.73
CA VAL A 151 -0.20 0.38 10.04
C VAL A 151 -0.27 1.89 9.88
N ILE A 152 -1.22 2.50 10.59
CA ILE A 152 -1.30 3.94 10.81
C ILE A 152 -0.76 4.24 12.20
N HIS A 153 0.09 5.26 12.32
CA HIS A 153 0.70 5.69 13.57
C HIS A 153 0.12 7.03 14.05
N ASP A 154 0.14 7.26 15.36
CA ASP A 154 0.00 8.60 15.93
C ASP A 154 1.29 9.41 15.79
N GLY A 155 1.24 10.70 16.12
CA GLY A 155 2.40 11.60 16.07
C GLY A 155 3.55 11.27 17.03
N LYS A 156 3.39 10.25 17.89
CA LYS A 156 4.42 9.74 18.81
C LYS A 156 4.92 8.35 18.42
N GLY A 157 4.44 7.80 17.31
CA GLY A 157 4.81 6.48 16.78
C GLY A 157 3.91 5.33 17.23
N GLY A 158 2.90 5.57 18.07
CA GLY A 158 1.97 4.53 18.52
C GLY A 158 1.12 4.00 17.37
N ARG A 159 0.91 2.68 17.29
CA ARG A 159 0.12 2.03 16.22
C ARG A 159 -1.38 2.15 16.51
N ILE A 160 -2.10 3.00 15.78
CA ILE A 160 -3.49 3.37 16.12
C ILE A 160 -4.55 2.71 15.23
N ALA A 161 -4.16 2.19 14.07
CA ALA A 161 -5.01 1.35 13.22
C ALA A 161 -4.14 0.45 12.35
N CYS A 162 -4.60 -0.75 12.07
CA CYS A 162 -3.89 -1.65 11.17
C CYS A 162 -4.81 -2.69 10.52
N GLY A 163 -4.28 -3.38 9.51
CA GLY A 163 -4.94 -4.47 8.81
C GLY A 163 -4.00 -5.16 7.84
N ASN A 164 -4.42 -6.29 7.29
CA ASN A 164 -3.64 -7.06 6.31
C ASN A 164 -4.01 -6.68 4.87
N ILE A 165 -2.99 -6.53 4.04
CA ILE A 165 -3.13 -6.29 2.59
C ILE A 165 -3.46 -7.62 1.93
N THR A 166 -4.65 -7.70 1.33
CA THR A 166 -5.18 -8.90 0.68
C THR A 166 -5.46 -8.63 -0.78
N ARG A 167 -5.26 -9.64 -1.63
CA ARG A 167 -5.55 -9.52 -3.06
C ARG A 167 -7.05 -9.35 -3.29
N THR A 168 -7.41 -8.44 -4.18
CA THR A 168 -8.78 -8.29 -4.68
C THR A 168 -8.86 -8.74 -6.14
N THR A 169 -10.03 -9.24 -6.55
CA THR A 169 -10.32 -9.74 -7.90
C THR A 169 -10.96 -8.67 -8.76
#